data_AF-Q676W6-F1
#
_entry.id   AF-Q676W6-F1
#
_cell.length_a   1.000
_cell.length_b   1.000
_cell.length_c   1.000
_cell.angle_alpha   90.00
_cell.angle_beta   90.00
_cell.angle_gamma   90.00
#
_symmetry.space_group_name_H-M   'P 1'
#
loop_
_entity.id
_entity.type
_entity.pdbx_description
1 polymer ?
#
loop_
_entity_poly.entity_id
_entity_poly.type
_entity_poly.pdbx_seq_one_letter_code
_entity_poly.pdbx_strand_id
1 'polypeptide(L)'
;VDAAPFKQWYLQHYGVEIGRKKKAPAAKKELSEGDAAAAAAEEAKKSNHVLRKIENRQKERTLDQHIEEQFGGGRLLAAISSRPGQCGRSDGYILEGKELEFYMKKLQRKKGKGAGAAAK
;
A
#
# COMPACT_ATOMS: atom_id res chain seq x y z
N VAL A 1 3.56 8.52 0.92
CA VAL A 1 2.79 8.45 -0.34
C VAL A 1 1.42 7.87 -0.04
N ASP A 2 0.36 8.40 -0.66
CA ASP A 2 -1.01 7.85 -0.52
C ASP A 2 -1.10 6.46 -1.18
N ALA A 3 -1.66 5.50 -0.46
CA ALA A 3 -1.79 4.11 -0.91
C ALA A 3 -3.04 3.84 -1.75
N ALA A 4 -4.06 4.69 -1.69
CA ALA A 4 -5.36 4.45 -2.34
C ALA A 4 -5.26 4.14 -3.87
N PRO A 5 -4.55 4.95 -4.69
CA PRO A 5 -4.45 4.66 -6.13
C PRO A 5 -3.73 3.33 -6.42
N PHE A 6 -2.74 2.98 -5.60
CA PHE A 6 -2.00 1.71 -5.74
C PHE A 6 -2.85 0.50 -5.34
N LYS A 7 -3.72 0.63 -4.33
CA LYS A 7 -4.68 -0.42 -3.97
C LYS A 7 -5.68 -0.68 -5.08
N GLN A 8 -6.25 0.39 -5.64
CA GLN A 8 -7.20 0.28 -6.76
C GLN A 8 -6.55 -0.38 -7.97
N TRP A 9 -5.33 0.03 -8.32
CA TRP A 9 -4.58 -0.60 -9.40
C TRP A 9 -4.32 -2.07 -9.11
N TYR A 10 -3.91 -2.44 -7.89
CA TYR A 10 -3.64 -3.82 -7.53
C TYR A 10 -4.90 -4.69 -7.59
N LEU A 11 -6.04 -4.18 -7.13
CA LEU A 11 -7.34 -4.83 -7.25
C LEU A 11 -7.70 -5.08 -8.71
N GLN A 12 -7.52 -4.10 -9.58
CA GLN A 12 -7.78 -4.25 -11.02
C GLN A 12 -6.77 -5.21 -11.69
N HIS A 13 -5.52 -5.19 -11.24
CA HIS A 13 -4.43 -5.94 -11.87
C HIS A 13 -4.46 -7.43 -11.52
N TYR A 14 -4.68 -7.74 -10.23
CA TYR A 14 -4.64 -9.09 -9.68
C TYR A 14 -6.00 -9.63 -9.23
N GLY A 15 -7.05 -8.81 -9.19
CA GLY A 15 -8.36 -9.21 -8.67
C GLY A 15 -8.35 -9.42 -7.15
N VAL A 16 -7.41 -8.81 -6.43
CA VAL A 16 -7.18 -9.06 -5.00
C VAL A 16 -7.11 -7.74 -4.27
N GLU A 17 -7.81 -7.64 -3.14
CA GLU A 17 -7.70 -6.49 -2.25
C GLU A 17 -6.51 -6.63 -1.31
N ILE A 18 -5.64 -5.60 -1.24
CA ILE A 18 -4.53 -5.52 -0.28
C ILE A 18 -4.91 -4.63 0.91
N GLY A 19 -4.46 -5.04 2.09
CA GLY A 19 -4.51 -4.20 3.28
C GLY A 19 -5.80 -4.35 4.07
N ARG A 20 -6.55 -5.44 3.85
CA ARG A 20 -7.59 -5.90 4.78
C ARG A 20 -6.90 -6.26 6.09
N LYS A 21 -7.07 -5.42 7.11
CA LYS A 21 -6.65 -5.77 8.47
C LYS A 21 -7.37 -7.06 8.86
N LYS A 22 -6.63 -8.13 9.16
CA LYS A 22 -7.15 -9.33 9.82
C LYS A 22 -7.72 -8.94 11.20
N LYS A 23 -8.97 -8.47 11.22
CA LYS A 23 -9.85 -8.55 12.37
C LYS A 23 -11.07 -9.38 11.93
N ALA A 24 -11.49 -10.25 12.84
CA ALA A 24 -12.58 -11.20 12.76
C ALA A 24 -13.89 -10.63 12.12
N PRO A 25 -14.81 -11.50 11.66
CA PRO A 25 -15.87 -11.16 10.72
C PRO A 25 -17.05 -10.47 11.44
N ALA A 26 -16.94 -9.18 11.77
CA ALA A 26 -18.07 -8.40 12.27
C ALA A 26 -17.78 -6.89 12.26
N ALA A 27 -17.71 -6.25 11.09
CA ALA A 27 -17.84 -4.78 11.02
C ALA A 27 -18.10 -4.33 9.57
N LYS A 28 -19.32 -4.56 9.10
CA LYS A 28 -19.82 -4.11 7.79
C LYS A 28 -20.13 -2.58 7.77
N LYS A 29 -19.45 -1.76 8.58
CA LYS A 29 -19.92 -0.39 8.85
C LYS A 29 -18.87 0.67 9.21
N GLU A 30 -17.64 0.55 8.72
CA GLU A 30 -16.75 1.71 8.53
C GLU A 30 -16.02 1.56 7.20
N LEU A 31 -16.80 1.63 6.12
CA LEU A 31 -16.31 1.80 4.76
C LEU A 31 -15.95 3.29 4.63
N SER A 32 -14.68 3.60 4.39
CA SER A 32 -14.37 4.91 3.81
C SER A 32 -15.09 5.00 2.47
N GLU A 33 -15.56 6.19 2.11
CA GLU A 33 -16.41 6.46 0.93
C GLU A 33 -15.82 5.94 -0.40
N GLY A 34 -14.51 5.65 -0.46
CA GLY A 34 -13.83 5.04 -1.60
C GLY A 34 -13.95 3.51 -1.72
N ASP A 35 -14.35 2.80 -0.67
CA ASP A 35 -14.42 1.33 -0.64
C ASP A 35 -15.76 0.82 -1.24
N ALA A 36 -16.83 1.63 -1.14
CA ALA A 36 -18.13 1.34 -1.75
C ALA A 36 -18.11 1.46 -3.30
N ALA A 37 -17.28 2.35 -3.85
CA ALA A 37 -17.15 2.52 -5.29
C ALA A 37 -16.29 1.41 -5.95
N ALA A 38 -15.38 0.79 -5.20
CA ALA A 38 -14.53 -0.29 -5.68
C ALA A 38 -15.23 -1.66 -5.69
N ALA A 39 -16.12 -1.91 -4.72
CA ALA A 39 -16.93 -3.13 -4.66
C ALA A 39 -17.97 -3.23 -5.79
N ALA A 40 -18.45 -2.10 -6.31
CA ALA A 40 -19.41 -2.09 -7.43
C ALA A 40 -18.82 -2.58 -8.77
N ALA A 41 -17.49 -2.68 -8.89
CA ALA A 41 -16.82 -3.19 -10.09
C ALA A 41 -16.62 -4.73 -10.08
N GLU A 42 -16.91 -5.41 -8.96
CA GLU A 42 -16.53 -6.81 -8.77
C GLU A 42 -17.53 -7.81 -9.39
N GLU A 43 -18.79 -7.44 -9.59
CA GLU A 43 -19.81 -8.32 -10.19
C GLU A 43 -20.10 -8.05 -11.68
N ALA A 44 -19.23 -7.30 -12.38
CA ALA A 44 -19.28 -7.26 -13.83
C ALA A 44 -18.71 -8.57 -14.37
N LYS A 45 -19.52 -9.37 -15.09
CA LYS A 45 -19.07 -10.58 -15.81
C LYS A 45 -17.82 -10.25 -16.65
N LYS A 46 -16.64 -10.64 -16.16
CA LYS A 46 -15.38 -10.47 -16.87
C LYS A 46 -15.30 -11.49 -18.01
N SER A 47 -14.71 -11.09 -19.13
CA SER A 47 -14.50 -12.02 -20.26
C SER A 47 -13.47 -13.09 -19.88
N ASN A 48 -13.57 -14.28 -20.48
CA ASN A 48 -12.62 -15.38 -20.28
C ASN A 48 -11.16 -14.96 -20.52
N HIS A 49 -10.93 -14.01 -21.44
CA HIS A 49 -9.60 -13.49 -21.70
C HIS A 49 -9.02 -12.70 -20.52
N VAL A 50 -9.86 -11.89 -19.85
CA VAL A 50 -9.45 -11.12 -18.66
C VAL A 50 -9.18 -12.06 -17.48
N LEU A 51 -10.04 -13.06 -17.28
CA LEU A 51 -9.85 -14.07 -16.23
C LEU A 51 -8.51 -14.80 -16.38
N ARG A 52 -8.21 -15.30 -17.59
CA ARG A 52 -6.92 -15.95 -17.90
C ARG A 52 -5.73 -15.02 -17.67
N LYS A 53 -5.87 -13.72 -17.95
CA LYS A 53 -4.81 -12.72 -17.72
C LYS A 53 -4.55 -12.51 -16.23
N ILE A 54 -5.61 -12.44 -15.42
CA ILE A 54 -5.51 -12.30 -13.97
C ILE A 54 -4.88 -13.56 -13.37
N GLU A 55 -5.34 -14.75 -13.78
CA GLU A 55 -4.81 -16.03 -13.31
C GLU A 55 -3.30 -16.17 -13.57
N ASN A 56 -2.84 -15.79 -14.77
CA ASN A 56 -1.42 -15.81 -15.08
C ASN A 56 -0.60 -14.85 -14.21
N ARG A 57 -1.14 -13.68 -13.90
CA ARG A 57 -0.48 -12.71 -13.00
C ARG A 57 -0.45 -13.18 -11.54
N GLN A 58 -1.47 -13.90 -11.11
CA GLN A 58 -1.55 -14.42 -9.74
C GLN A 58 -0.43 -15.43 -9.43
N LYS A 59 0.09 -16.14 -10.45
CA LYS A 59 1.15 -17.14 -10.28
C LYS A 59 2.47 -16.54 -9.77
N GLU A 60 2.82 -15.35 -10.23
CA GLU A 60 4.08 -14.66 -9.86
C GLU A 60 3.86 -13.60 -8.78
N ARG A 61 2.68 -13.56 -8.16
CA ARG A 61 2.29 -12.54 -7.20
C ARG A 61 3.03 -12.74 -5.87
N THR A 62 4.06 -11.94 -5.66
CA THR A 62 4.76 -11.81 -4.38
C THR A 62 4.62 -10.39 -3.86
N LEU A 63 4.38 -10.24 -2.55
CA LEU A 63 4.32 -8.95 -1.87
C LEU A 63 5.00 -9.09 -0.51
N ASP A 64 5.89 -8.16 -0.17
CA ASP A 64 6.55 -8.16 1.14
C ASP A 64 5.56 -7.83 2.25
N GLN A 65 5.68 -8.52 3.39
CA GLN A 65 4.77 -8.38 4.52
C GLN A 65 4.75 -6.94 5.09
N HIS A 66 5.90 -6.26 5.12
CA HIS A 66 5.98 -4.88 5.65
C HIS A 66 5.32 -3.87 4.69
N ILE A 67 5.29 -4.18 3.40
CA ILE A 67 4.58 -3.36 2.41
C ILE A 67 3.08 -3.58 2.55
N GLU A 68 2.63 -4.82 2.72
CA GLU A 68 1.21 -5.15 2.96
C GLU A 68 0.66 -4.45 4.21
N GLU A 69 1.44 -4.39 5.30
CA GLU A 69 1.06 -3.68 6.52
C GLU A 69 0.88 -2.17 6.28
N GLN A 70 1.78 -1.55 5.50
CA GLN A 70 1.68 -0.13 5.15
C GLN A 70 0.47 0.19 4.27
N PHE A 71 0.10 -0.73 3.36
CA PHE A 71 -1.16 -0.63 2.64
C PHE A 71 -2.36 -0.61 3.60
N GLY A 72 -2.36 -1.45 4.64
CA GLY A 72 -3.38 -1.40 5.70
C GLY A 72 -3.43 -0.06 6.47
N GLY A 73 -2.30 0.64 6.56
CA GLY A 73 -2.19 1.99 7.15
C GLY A 73 -2.52 3.14 6.20
N GLY A 74 -2.70 2.89 4.90
CA GLY A 74 -2.99 3.92 3.89
C GLY A 74 -1.81 4.84 3.54
N ARG A 75 -0.62 4.60 4.11
CA ARG A 75 0.56 5.47 3.94
C ARG A 75 1.79 4.63 3.65
N LEU A 76 2.37 4.82 2.46
CA LEU A 76 3.59 4.15 2.04
C LEU A 76 4.83 5.03 2.29
N LEU A 77 5.90 4.43 2.79
CA LEU A 77 7.22 5.05 2.88
C LEU A 77 7.89 5.06 1.50
N ALA A 78 8.49 6.18 1.14
CA ALA A 78 9.11 6.39 -0.17
C ALA A 78 10.35 7.30 -0.03
N ALA A 79 11.28 7.17 -0.97
CA ALA A 79 12.42 8.06 -1.12
C ALA A 79 12.26 8.92 -2.38
N ILE A 80 12.48 10.23 -2.24
CA ILE A 80 12.57 11.14 -3.38
C ILE A 80 13.95 10.97 -4.01
N SER A 81 14.01 10.57 -5.27
CA SER A 81 15.25 10.37 -6.03
C SER A 81 15.56 11.52 -6.99
N SER A 82 14.60 12.39 -7.23
CA SER A 82 14.75 13.61 -8.02
C SER A 82 15.39 14.77 -7.22
N ARG A 83 15.77 15.84 -7.93
CA ARG A 83 16.31 17.09 -7.36
C ARG A 83 15.34 18.24 -7.62
N PRO A 84 14.32 18.45 -6.76
CA PRO A 84 13.18 19.33 -7.06
C PRO A 84 13.57 20.78 -7.39
N GLY A 85 14.64 21.28 -6.78
CA GLY A 85 15.15 22.63 -7.06
C GLY A 85 15.74 22.82 -8.47
N GLN A 86 16.01 21.74 -9.19
CA GLN A 86 16.50 21.77 -10.58
C GLN A 86 15.44 21.28 -11.56
N CYS A 87 14.73 20.19 -11.22
CA CYS A 87 13.75 19.58 -12.12
C CYS A 87 12.31 20.07 -11.92
N GLY A 88 12.03 20.88 -10.90
CA GLY A 88 10.70 21.39 -10.57
C GLY A 88 9.69 20.32 -10.13
N ARG A 89 10.15 19.09 -9.87
CA ARG A 89 9.33 17.91 -9.55
C ARG A 89 9.96 17.07 -8.46
N SER A 90 9.12 16.43 -7.66
CA SER A 90 9.52 15.56 -6.53
C SER A 90 9.11 14.12 -6.80
N ASP A 91 9.76 13.52 -7.79
CA ASP A 91 9.59 12.12 -8.17
C ASP A 91 10.50 11.21 -7.33
N GLY A 92 10.04 9.98 -7.09
CA GLY A 92 10.68 9.02 -6.19
C GLY A 92 10.16 7.60 -6.35
N TYR A 93 10.60 6.71 -5.47
CA TYR A 93 10.21 5.29 -5.45
C TYR A 93 9.80 4.83 -4.05
N ILE A 94 8.97 3.79 -3.98
CA ILE A 94 8.52 3.18 -2.71
C ILE A 94 9.66 2.35 -2.13
N LEU A 95 9.84 2.40 -0.81
CA LEU A 95 10.86 1.60 -0.14
C LEU A 95 10.43 0.14 -0.03
N GLU A 96 11.30 -0.78 -0.43
CA GLU A 96 11.04 -2.22 -0.44
C GLU A 96 12.18 -3.01 0.22
N GLY A 97 11.88 -4.24 0.66
CA GLY A 97 12.84 -5.21 1.20
C GLY A 97 13.81 -4.62 2.25
N LYS A 98 15.12 -4.81 2.03
CA LYS A 98 16.18 -4.38 2.95
C LYS A 98 16.19 -2.87 3.22
N GLU A 99 15.84 -2.07 2.22
CA GLU A 99 15.84 -0.62 2.35
C GLU A 99 14.72 -0.18 3.29
N LEU A 100 13.54 -0.77 3.13
CA LEU A 100 12.41 -0.54 4.02
C LEU A 100 12.73 -0.90 5.47
N GLU A 101 13.29 -2.10 5.69
CA GLU A 101 13.70 -2.54 7.03
C GLU A 101 14.68 -1.55 7.71
N PHE A 102 15.67 -1.07 6.95
CA PHE A 102 16.66 -0.13 7.46
C PHE A 102 16.02 1.17 7.93
N TYR A 103 15.15 1.76 7.10
CA TYR A 103 14.49 3.01 7.43
C TYR A 103 13.43 2.86 8.53
N MET A 104 12.71 1.73 8.59
CA MET A 104 11.78 1.44 9.68
C MET A 104 12.51 1.38 11.04
N LYS A 105 13.63 0.66 11.13
CA LYS A 105 14.48 0.62 12.34
C LYS A 105 14.98 2.01 12.73
N LYS A 106 15.42 2.81 11.75
CA LYS A 106 15.90 4.19 11.99
C LYS A 106 14.79 5.10 12.54
N LEU A 107 13.58 5.03 11.97
CA LEU A 107 12.41 5.79 12.41
C LEU A 107 12.00 5.42 13.85
N GLN A 108 11.94 4.13 14.16
CA GLN A 108 11.61 3.65 15.51
C GLN A 108 12.62 4.13 16.56
N ARG A 109 13.93 4.02 16.28
CA ARG A 109 14.99 4.52 17.18
C ARG A 109 14.89 6.02 17.43
N LYS A 110 14.57 6.80 16.38
CA LYS A 110 14.38 8.26 16.50
C LYS A 110 13.15 8.58 17.37
N LYS A 111 12.05 7.87 17.16
CA LYS A 111 10.82 8.04 17.96
C LYS A 111 11.06 7.72 19.45
N GLY A 112 11.80 6.65 19.75
CA GLY A 112 12.15 6.28 21.12
C GLY A 112 13.08 7.28 21.82
N LYS A 113 14.01 7.93 21.11
CA LYS A 113 14.88 8.97 21.69
C LYS A 113 14.20 10.34 21.84
N GLY A 114 13.24 10.66 20.98
CA GLY A 114 12.56 11.97 21.00
C GLY A 114 11.53 12.13 22.11
N ALA A 115 10.86 11.05 22.53
CA ALA A 115 9.85 11.11 23.58
C ALA A 115 10.44 11.37 24.99
N GLY A 116 11.72 11.06 25.21
CA GLY A 116 12.41 11.34 26.49
C GLY A 116 13.08 12.71 26.57
N ALA A 117 13.25 13.42 25.45
CA ALA A 117 13.95 14.71 25.40
C ALA A 117 13.00 15.93 25.35
N ALA A 118 11.72 15.73 25.05
CA ALA A 118 10.70 16.78 25.05
C ALA A 118 9.88 16.86 26.35
N ALA A 119 10.20 16.02 27.34
CA ALA A 119 9.52 15.95 28.65
C ALA A 119 10.45 16.33 29.82
N LYS A 120 11.41 17.22 29.58
CA LYS A 120 12.25 17.81 30.63
C LYS A 120 12.46 19.29 30.38
#